data_AF-A0A2H0YZ92-F1
#
_entry.id   AF-A0A2H0YZ92-F1
#
_cell.length_a   1.000
_cell.length_b   1.000
_cell.length_c   1.000
_cell.angle_alpha   90.00
_cell.angle_beta   90.00
_cell.angle_gamma   90.00
#
_symmetry.space_group_name_H-M   'P 1'
#
loop_
_entity.id
_entity.type
_entity.pdbx_description
1 polymer ?
#
loop_
_entity_poly.entity_id
_entity_poly.type
_entity_poly.pdbx_seq_one_letter_code
_entity_poly.pdbx_strand_id
1 'polypeptide(L)'
;GIGELIVFKDAIIIFAQNDILWRFAFAYAFAALSMSVVCSLGFLFSSLVENAIGPIVTTMTVIIIFTIFSAINIDFFRTIKPYLFTNYLSTWHLVFDDPVNYDEIIKNCLVLTGHILGFFGITLFLFKRKDILT
;
A
#
# COMPACT_ATOMS: atom_id res chain seq x y z
N GLY A 1 13.83 15.83 14.41
CA GLY A 1 15.12 16.13 15.09
C GLY A 1 15.88 17.12 14.24
N ILE A 2 16.80 17.88 14.85
CA ILE A 2 17.62 18.91 14.18
C ILE A 2 18.97 18.38 13.67
N GLY A 3 19.14 17.05 13.59
CA GLY A 3 20.39 16.40 13.18
C GLY A 3 20.33 15.81 11.78
N GLU A 4 21.49 15.35 11.30
CA GLU A 4 21.62 14.57 10.07
C GLU A 4 20.88 13.24 10.19
N LEU A 5 20.37 12.74 9.06
CA LEU A 5 19.74 11.42 8.99
C LEU A 5 20.71 10.44 8.36
N ILE A 6 21.05 9.38 9.11
CA ILE A 6 21.87 8.28 8.62
C ILE A 6 20.94 7.12 8.26
N VAL A 7 20.98 6.69 7.01
CA VAL A 7 20.20 5.55 6.51
C VAL A 7 21.15 4.40 6.17
N PHE A 8 20.88 3.23 6.75
CA PHE A 8 21.61 2.00 6.48
C PHE A 8 20.86 1.18 5.43
N LYS A 9 21.45 1.07 4.23
CA LYS A 9 21.00 0.17 3.14
C LYS A 9 22.21 -0.67 2.69
N ASP A 10 22.42 -0.81 1.37
CA ASP A 10 23.64 -1.40 0.79
C ASP A 10 24.87 -0.49 0.98
N ALA A 11 24.63 0.80 1.22
CA ALA A 11 25.63 1.79 1.62
C ALA A 11 25.09 2.65 2.77
N ILE A 12 26.00 3.37 3.45
CA ILE A 12 25.64 4.38 4.44
C ILE A 12 25.35 5.68 3.69
N ILE A 13 24.11 6.15 3.74
CA ILE A 13 23.69 7.42 3.15
C ILE A 13 23.48 8.42 4.28
N ILE A 14 24.10 9.59 4.19
CA ILE A 14 24.00 10.67 5.17
C ILE A 14 23.28 11.84 4.51
N PHE A 15 22.08 12.14 5.00
CA PHE A 15 21.29 13.28 4.52
C PHE A 15 21.49 14.50 5.40
N ALA A 16 21.76 15.63 4.76
CA ALA A 16 21.79 16.94 5.40
C ALA A 16 20.41 17.32 5.94
N GLN A 17 20.37 18.14 6.99
CA GLN A 17 19.14 18.49 7.71
C GLN A 17 18.03 19.06 6.82
N ASN A 18 18.38 19.85 5.81
CA ASN A 18 17.45 20.46 4.87
C ASN A 18 16.78 19.45 3.93
N ASP A 19 17.40 18.29 3.69
CA ASP A 19 16.92 17.25 2.77
C ASP A 19 15.98 16.24 3.47
N ILE A 20 15.86 16.32 4.79
CA ILE A 20 15.13 15.34 5.60
C ILE A 20 13.61 15.57 5.55
N LEU A 21 13.17 16.82 5.72
CA LEU A 21 11.75 17.12 5.97
C LEU A 21 10.84 16.69 4.81
N TRP A 22 11.23 16.98 3.57
CA TRP A 22 10.42 16.60 2.41
C TRP A 22 10.41 15.08 2.22
N ARG A 23 11.54 14.39 2.44
CA ARG A 23 11.61 12.92 2.35
C ARG A 23 10.65 12.25 3.32
N PHE A 24 10.61 12.72 4.57
CA PHE A 24 9.63 12.24 5.54
C PHE A 24 8.20 12.58 5.14
N ALA A 25 7.92 13.81 4.70
CA ALA A 25 6.58 14.20 4.27
C ALA A 25 6.05 13.28 3.15
N PHE A 26 6.88 12.99 2.14
CA PHE A 26 6.53 12.06 1.06
C PHE A 26 6.40 10.62 1.55
N ALA A 27 7.30 10.14 2.42
CA ALA A 27 7.21 8.79 2.98
C ALA A 27 5.93 8.61 3.81
N TYR A 28 5.53 9.60 4.61
CA TYR A 28 4.27 9.59 5.36
C TYR A 28 3.05 9.66 4.44
N ALA A 29 3.07 10.50 3.41
CA ALA A 29 2.01 10.55 2.41
C ALA A 29 1.85 9.21 1.69
N PHE A 30 2.96 8.57 1.32
CA PHE A 30 2.98 7.24 0.73
C PHE A 30 2.40 6.20 1.70
N ALA A 31 2.80 6.22 2.97
CA ALA A 31 2.25 5.32 3.98
C ALA A 31 0.73 5.52 4.17
N ALA A 32 0.25 6.76 4.15
CA ALA A 32 -1.18 7.05 4.19
C ALA A 32 -1.93 6.51 2.97
N LEU A 33 -1.33 6.61 1.77
CA LEU A 33 -1.86 6.00 0.55
C LEU A 33 -1.92 4.47 0.66
N SER A 34 -0.85 3.84 1.13
CA SER A 34 -0.80 2.39 1.40
C SER A 34 -1.91 1.94 2.36
N MET A 35 -2.11 2.67 3.47
CA MET A 35 -3.18 2.36 4.42
C MET A 35 -4.58 2.61 3.85
N SER A 36 -4.71 3.52 2.89
CA SER A 36 -5.98 3.76 2.18
C SER A 36 -6.38 2.57 1.31
N VAL A 37 -5.43 1.80 0.76
CA VAL A 37 -5.72 0.51 0.09
C VAL A 37 -6.34 -0.47 1.08
N VAL A 38 -5.71 -0.63 2.25
CA VAL A 38 -6.21 -1.52 3.32
C VAL A 38 -7.61 -1.10 3.77
N CYS A 39 -7.84 0.20 3.93
CA CYS A 39 -9.15 0.77 4.27
C CYS A 39 -10.21 0.46 3.19
N SER A 40 -9.88 0.68 1.91
CA SER A 40 -10.80 0.41 0.79
C SER A 40 -11.18 -1.08 0.67
N LEU A 41 -10.24 -1.98 0.92
CA LEU A 41 -10.50 -3.43 0.97
C LEU A 41 -11.41 -3.79 2.15
N GLY A 42 -11.17 -3.19 3.32
CA GLY A 42 -12.05 -3.33 4.48
C GLY A 42 -13.47 -2.87 4.20
N PHE A 43 -13.64 -1.74 3.51
CA PHE A 43 -14.97 -1.28 3.09
C PHE A 43 -15.64 -2.23 2.09
N LEU A 44 -14.88 -2.80 1.15
CA LEU A 44 -15.41 -3.80 0.24
C LEU A 44 -15.99 -4.99 0.99
N PHE A 45 -15.24 -5.58 1.91
CA PHE A 45 -15.76 -6.69 2.71
C PHE A 45 -16.90 -6.25 3.64
N SER A 46 -16.85 -5.04 4.20
CA SER A 46 -17.94 -4.49 5.00
C SER A 46 -19.25 -4.34 4.21
N SER A 47 -19.19 -4.16 2.89
CA SER A 47 -20.41 -4.12 2.07
C SER A 47 -21.04 -5.52 1.87
N LEU A 48 -20.30 -6.59 2.13
CA LEU A 48 -20.72 -7.98 1.86
C LEU A 48 -21.30 -8.69 3.09
N VAL A 49 -21.03 -8.22 4.30
CA VAL A 49 -21.45 -8.83 5.57
C VAL A 49 -22.09 -7.80 6.50
N GLU A 50 -22.94 -8.26 7.41
CA GLU A 50 -23.75 -7.41 8.28
C GLU A 50 -23.10 -7.09 9.65
N ASN A 51 -21.94 -7.67 9.92
CA ASN A 51 -21.21 -7.46 11.18
C ASN A 51 -19.84 -6.83 10.94
N ALA A 52 -19.30 -6.16 11.96
CA ALA A 52 -18.00 -5.49 11.87
C ALA A 52 -16.79 -6.43 12.01
N ILE A 53 -16.96 -7.60 12.64
CA ILE A 53 -15.85 -8.53 12.90
C ILE A 53 -15.39 -9.21 11.60
N GLY A 54 -16.33 -9.62 10.75
CA GLY A 54 -16.06 -10.29 9.47
C GLY A 54 -15.10 -9.50 8.58
N PRO A 55 -15.42 -8.24 8.21
CA PRO A 55 -14.56 -7.42 7.38
C PRO A 55 -13.15 -7.23 7.93
N ILE A 56 -13.02 -7.03 9.25
CA ILE A 56 -11.72 -6.84 9.91
C ILE A 56 -10.88 -8.11 9.75
N VAL A 57 -11.42 -9.26 10.13
CA VAL A 57 -10.71 -10.54 10.07
C VAL A 57 -10.35 -10.90 8.63
N THR A 58 -11.29 -10.80 7.69
CA THR A 58 -11.04 -11.12 6.27
C THR A 58 -9.99 -10.20 5.65
N THR A 59 -10.03 -8.90 5.94
CA THR A 59 -9.01 -7.94 5.44
C THR A 59 -7.61 -8.35 5.91
N MET A 60 -7.46 -8.65 7.21
CA MET A 60 -6.18 -9.09 7.76
C MET A 60 -5.74 -10.43 7.18
N THR A 61 -6.64 -11.39 7.00
CA THR A 61 -6.32 -12.68 6.38
C THR A 61 -5.79 -12.51 4.95
N VAL A 62 -6.43 -11.67 4.13
CA VAL A 62 -5.98 -11.40 2.75
C VAL A 62 -4.59 -10.75 2.76
N ILE A 63 -4.36 -9.75 3.62
CA ILE A 63 -3.05 -9.08 3.73
C ILE A 63 -1.96 -10.08 4.14
N ILE A 64 -2.22 -10.95 5.11
CA ILE A 64 -1.25 -11.96 5.56
C ILE A 64 -0.90 -12.91 4.41
N ILE A 65 -1.91 -13.46 3.72
CA ILE A 65 -1.69 -14.38 2.59
C ILE A 65 -0.91 -13.70 1.48
N PHE A 66 -1.28 -12.48 1.10
CA PHE A 66 -0.61 -11.73 0.03
C PHE A 66 0.82 -11.37 0.43
N THR A 67 1.08 -11.05 1.70
CA THR A 67 2.42 -10.81 2.23
C THR A 67 3.28 -12.08 2.15
N ILE A 68 2.75 -13.24 2.52
CA ILE A 68 3.44 -14.53 2.40
C ILE A 68 3.81 -14.79 0.93
N PHE A 69 2.85 -14.64 0.00
CA PHE A 69 3.11 -14.82 -1.43
C PHE A 69 4.14 -13.83 -1.98
N SER A 70 4.14 -12.58 -1.47
CA SER A 70 5.12 -11.56 -1.86
C SER A 70 6.53 -11.89 -1.37
N ALA A 71 6.66 -12.55 -0.22
CA ALA A 71 7.96 -12.96 0.35
C ALA A 71 8.57 -14.20 -0.32
N ILE A 72 7.75 -15.09 -0.90
CA ILE A 72 8.24 -16.31 -1.56
C ILE A 72 8.91 -15.96 -2.90
N ASN A 73 10.10 -16.52 -3.16
CA ASN A 73 10.89 -16.28 -4.38
C ASN A 73 10.93 -17.51 -5.30
N ILE A 74 9.75 -18.00 -5.70
CA ILE A 74 9.57 -19.09 -6.68
C ILE A 74 9.03 -18.49 -7.98
N ASP A 75 9.43 -19.04 -9.13
CA ASP A 75 9.09 -18.51 -10.46
C ASP A 75 7.59 -18.30 -10.68
N PHE A 76 6.75 -19.22 -10.21
CA PHE A 76 5.29 -19.09 -10.29
C PHE A 76 4.77 -17.80 -9.61
N PHE A 77 5.29 -17.47 -8.42
CA PHE A 77 4.87 -16.29 -7.68
C PHE A 77 5.41 -14.99 -8.28
N ARG A 78 6.52 -15.02 -9.03
CA ARG A 78 7.06 -13.82 -9.71
C ARG A 78 6.05 -13.22 -10.68
N THR A 79 5.24 -14.05 -11.35
CA THR A 79 4.20 -13.58 -12.28
C THR A 79 2.99 -12.99 -11.56
N ILE A 80 2.72 -13.43 -10.31
CA ILE A 80 1.56 -12.98 -9.52
C ILE A 80 1.88 -11.73 -8.70
N LYS A 81 3.12 -11.59 -8.21
CA LYS A 81 3.58 -10.46 -7.38
C LYS A 81 3.12 -9.08 -7.87
N PRO A 82 3.15 -8.74 -9.17
CA PRO A 82 2.69 -7.43 -9.65
C PRO A 82 1.22 -7.12 -9.40
N TYR A 83 0.39 -8.14 -9.17
CA TYR A 83 -1.04 -7.99 -8.88
C TYR A 83 -1.34 -7.94 -7.37
N LEU A 84 -0.35 -8.19 -6.51
CA LEU A 84 -0.51 -8.16 -5.07
C LEU A 84 -0.20 -6.76 -4.55
N PHE A 85 -1.21 -6.01 -4.13
CA PHE A 85 -1.02 -4.66 -3.59
C PHE A 85 -0.02 -4.62 -2.41
N THR A 86 0.11 -5.71 -1.65
CA THR A 86 1.09 -5.84 -0.54
C THR A 86 2.54 -5.68 -0.99
N ASN A 87 2.85 -5.99 -2.25
CA ASN A 87 4.18 -5.81 -2.82
C ASN A 87 4.56 -4.31 -2.91
N TYR A 88 3.57 -3.42 -2.92
CA TYR A 88 3.75 -1.97 -3.08
C TYR A 88 3.57 -1.20 -1.77
N LEU A 89 2.98 -1.79 -0.72
CA LEU A 89 2.66 -1.07 0.53
C LEU A 89 3.91 -0.53 1.23
N SER A 90 5.03 -1.26 1.15
CA SER A 90 6.26 -0.98 1.89
C SER A 90 7.33 -0.25 1.06
N THR A 91 6.99 0.31 -0.12
CA THR A 91 7.98 0.98 -0.99
C THR A 91 8.23 2.45 -0.62
N TRP A 92 7.70 2.94 0.50
CA TRP A 92 7.96 4.30 1.00
C TRP A 92 9.45 4.57 1.24
N HIS A 93 10.23 3.52 1.52
CA HIS A 93 11.67 3.61 1.77
C HIS A 93 12.48 4.05 0.53
N LEU A 94 11.90 3.96 -0.68
CA LEU A 94 12.51 4.44 -1.93
C LEU A 94 12.73 5.96 -1.92
N VAL A 95 11.94 6.69 -1.12
CA VAL A 95 12.11 8.15 -0.93
C VAL A 95 13.45 8.48 -0.25
N PHE A 96 14.09 7.49 0.38
CA PHE A 96 15.40 7.61 1.02
C PHE A 96 16.53 6.99 0.17
N ASP A 97 16.32 6.74 -1.12
CA ASP A 97 17.39 6.43 -2.06
C ASP A 97 18.12 7.72 -2.50
N ASP A 98 19.38 7.55 -2.92
CA ASP A 98 20.20 8.61 -3.49
C ASP A 98 20.96 8.08 -4.72
N PRO A 99 20.57 8.47 -5.97
CA PRO A 99 19.45 9.36 -6.29
C PRO A 99 18.08 8.70 -6.07
N VAL A 100 17.06 9.54 -5.85
CA VAL A 100 15.68 9.09 -5.62
C VAL A 100 15.09 8.53 -6.92
N ASN A 101 14.55 7.30 -6.88
CA ASN A 101 13.89 6.68 -8.02
C ASN A 101 12.43 7.14 -8.15
N TYR A 102 12.22 8.31 -8.75
CA TYR A 102 10.88 8.89 -8.94
C TYR A 102 9.96 8.04 -9.83
N ASP A 103 10.51 7.39 -10.86
CA ASP A 103 9.73 6.57 -11.79
C ASP A 103 9.07 5.39 -11.06
N GLU A 104 9.83 4.72 -10.19
CA GLU A 104 9.32 3.61 -9.39
C GLU A 104 8.31 4.08 -8.34
N ILE A 105 8.56 5.22 -7.68
CA ILE A 105 7.60 5.80 -6.72
C ILE A 105 6.27 6.13 -7.40
N ILE A 106 6.29 6.80 -8.56
CA ILE A 106 5.08 7.17 -9.31
C ILE A 106 4.33 5.90 -9.75
N LYS A 107 5.04 4.92 -10.30
CA LYS A 107 4.46 3.63 -10.68
C LYS A 107 3.76 2.97 -9.49
N ASN A 108 4.40 2.92 -8.33
CA ASN A 108 3.83 2.29 -7.13
C ASN A 108 2.61 3.07 -6.62
N CYS A 109 2.66 4.41 -6.61
CA CYS A 109 1.51 5.26 -6.28
C CYS A 109 0.32 5.01 -7.21
N LEU A 110 0.55 4.89 -8.52
CA LEU A 110 -0.49 4.61 -9.50
C LEU A 110 -1.12 3.24 -9.29
N VAL A 111 -0.30 2.21 -9.03
CA VAL A 111 -0.80 0.85 -8.74
C VAL A 111 -1.64 0.84 -7.47
N LEU A 112 -1.18 1.47 -6.38
CA LEU A 112 -1.94 1.55 -5.13
C LEU A 112 -3.26 2.32 -5.34
N THR A 113 -3.22 3.45 -6.03
CA THR A 113 -4.42 4.24 -6.35
C THR A 113 -5.41 3.44 -7.20
N GLY A 114 -4.91 2.68 -8.18
CA GLY A 114 -5.74 1.77 -8.98
C GLY A 114 -6.47 0.73 -8.14
N HIS A 115 -5.81 0.15 -7.14
CA HIS A 115 -6.46 -0.78 -6.19
C HIS A 115 -7.52 -0.07 -5.35
N ILE A 116 -7.24 1.13 -4.84
CA ILE A 116 -8.22 1.93 -4.08
C ILE A 116 -9.48 2.15 -4.91
N LEU A 117 -9.33 2.66 -6.14
CA LEU A 117 -10.45 2.93 -7.04
C LEU A 117 -11.20 1.65 -7.42
N GLY A 118 -10.48 0.54 -7.62
CA GLY A 118 -11.08 -0.77 -7.89
C GLY A 118 -11.93 -1.27 -6.71
N PHE A 119 -11.37 -1.31 -5.51
CA PHE A 119 -12.07 -1.78 -4.32
C PHE A 119 -13.26 -0.87 -3.98
N PHE A 120 -13.07 0.46 -3.92
CA PHE A 120 -14.19 1.38 -3.69
C PHE A 120 -15.24 1.33 -4.80
N GLY A 121 -14.82 1.20 -6.06
CA GLY A 121 -15.74 1.09 -7.20
C GLY A 121 -16.66 -0.13 -7.08
N ILE A 122 -16.09 -1.29 -6.70
CA ILE A 122 -16.88 -2.51 -6.45
C ILE A 122 -17.79 -2.30 -5.24
N THR A 123 -17.29 -1.73 -4.15
CA THR A 123 -18.09 -1.40 -2.95
C THR A 123 -19.31 -0.55 -3.30
N LEU A 124 -19.13 0.54 -4.04
CA LEU A 124 -20.21 1.43 -4.46
C LEU A 124 -21.21 0.73 -5.38
N PHE A 125 -20.74 -0.12 -6.30
CA PHE A 125 -21.60 -0.92 -7.16
C PHE A 125 -22.47 -1.89 -6.36
N LEU A 126 -21.88 -2.59 -5.38
CA LEU A 126 -22.60 -3.51 -4.50
C LEU A 126 -23.64 -2.79 -3.65
N PHE A 127 -23.30 -1.64 -3.05
CA PHE A 127 -24.25 -0.85 -2.27
C PHE A 127 -25.44 -0.39 -3.11
N LYS A 128 -25.21 0.17 -4.30
CA LYS A 128 -26.31 0.60 -5.17
C LYS A 128 -27.26 -0.55 -5.53
N ARG A 129 -26.75 -1.76 -5.76
CA ARG A 129 -27.61 -2.91 -6.06
C ARG A 129 -28.40 -3.40 -4.84
N LYS A 130 -27.82 -3.33 -3.64
CA LYS A 130 -28.52 -3.69 -2.40
C LYS A 130 -29.67 -2.72 -2.09
N ASP A 131 -29.43 -1.41 -2.23
CA ASP A 131 -30.45 -0.38 -1.98
C ASP A 131 -31.62 -0.42 -2.97
N ILE A 132 -31.42 -0.88 -4.21
CA ILE A 132 -32.49 -0.96 -5.23
C ILE A 132 -33.35 -2.23 -5.08
N LEU A 133 -32.81 -3.29 -4.48
CA LEU A 133 -33.46 -4.60 -4.38
C LEU A 133 -34.14 -4.85 -3.01
N THR A 134 -34.09 -3.88 -2.11
CA THR A 134 -34.75 -3.89 -0.79
C THR A 134 -35.89 -2.88 -0.77
#